data_AF-A0A1Y2TNJ6-F1
#
_entry.id   AF-A0A1Y2TNJ6-F1
#
_cell.length_a   1.000
_cell.length_b   1.000
_cell.length_c   1.000
_cell.angle_alpha   90.00
_cell.angle_beta   90.00
_cell.angle_gamma   90.00
#
_symmetry.space_group_name_H-M   'P 1'
#
loop_
_entity.id
_entity.type
_entity.pdbx_description
1 polymer ?
#
loop_
_entity_poly.entity_id
_entity_poly.type
_entity_poly.pdbx_seq_one_letter_code
_entity_poly.pdbx_strand_id
1 'polypeptide(L)'
;MAHYACDCWDAELLTSYGWIECVGCADRSAYDLTVQSKYTGAPLIVKETLLKPIKVVERRATLDEKLSNKLIAISKVSRPLTTREYTPNVIEPSFSIGCILGIQPPRASILASIK
;
A
#
# COMPACT_ATOMS: atom_id res chain seq x y z
N MET A 1 16.99 6.05 -1.62
CA MET A 1 15.60 5.65 -1.35
C MET A 1 14.84 5.59 -2.66
N ALA A 2 14.22 4.45 -2.98
CA ALA A 2 13.39 4.34 -4.17
C ALA A 2 12.18 5.28 -4.05
N HIS A 3 11.78 5.93 -5.14
CA HIS A 3 10.70 6.93 -5.15
C HIS A 3 9.31 6.38 -4.79
N TYR A 4 9.18 5.05 -4.75
CA TYR A 4 7.94 4.31 -4.45
C TYR A 4 7.99 3.57 -3.11
N ALA A 5 9.07 3.72 -2.34
CA ALA A 5 9.26 3.03 -1.07
C ALA A 5 9.13 4.03 0.09
N CYS A 6 8.48 3.58 1.16
CA CYS A 6 8.43 4.30 2.43
C CYS A 6 9.73 4.08 3.21
N ASP A 7 10.20 2.83 3.27
CA ASP A 7 11.45 2.43 3.92
C ASP A 7 12.21 1.42 3.06
N CYS A 8 13.54 1.44 3.13
CA CYS A 8 14.42 0.50 2.44
C CYS A 8 15.55 0.05 3.37
N TRP A 9 15.83 -1.25 3.35
CA TRP A 9 16.91 -1.89 4.10
C TRP A 9 17.74 -2.75 3.17
N ASP A 10 19.05 -2.55 3.18
CA ASP A 10 19.97 -3.26 2.31
C ASP A 10 20.79 -4.27 3.11
N ALA A 11 20.83 -5.51 2.63
CA ALA A 11 21.74 -6.53 3.12
C ALA A 11 22.99 -6.53 2.24
N GLU A 12 24.07 -6.02 2.81
CA GLU A 12 25.36 -5.92 2.16
C GLU A 12 26.30 -7.06 2.59
N LEU A 13 27.09 -7.56 1.64
CA LEU A 13 28.17 -8.51 1.90
C LEU A 13 29.52 -7.81 1.79
N LEU A 14 30.39 -8.01 2.79
CA LEU A 14 31.78 -7.56 2.71
C LEU A 14 32.59 -8.53 1.85
N THR A 15 33.12 -8.03 0.75
CA THR A 15 33.96 -8.77 -0.18
C THR A 15 35.32 -8.09 -0.37
N SER A 16 36.20 -8.69 -1.18
CA SER A 16 37.47 -8.06 -1.57
C SER A 16 37.28 -6.74 -2.34
N TYR A 17 36.10 -6.49 -2.90
CA TYR A 17 35.76 -5.26 -3.61
C TYR A 17 35.03 -4.24 -2.72
N GLY A 18 34.87 -4.52 -1.42
CA GLY A 18 34.13 -3.70 -0.47
C GLY A 18 32.74 -4.26 -0.14
N TRP A 19 31.91 -3.42 0.46
CA TRP A 19 30.51 -3.73 0.77
C TRP A 19 29.68 -3.69 -0.50
N ILE A 20 28.97 -4.77 -0.77
CA ILE A 20 28.14 -4.93 -1.97
C ILE A 20 26.73 -5.29 -1.53
N GLU A 21 25.74 -4.50 -1.95
CA GLU A 21 24.32 -4.84 -1.81
C GLU A 21 24.02 -6.16 -2.54
N CYS A 22 23.54 -7.14 -1.79
CA CYS A 22 23.18 -8.45 -2.33
C CYS A 22 21.66 -8.68 -2.28
N VAL A 23 20.99 -8.09 -1.29
CA VAL A 23 19.53 -8.11 -1.14
C VAL A 23 19.04 -6.73 -0.72
N GLY A 24 18.12 -6.15 -1.46
CA GLY A 24 17.40 -4.94 -1.05
C GLY A 24 15.99 -5.30 -0.59
N CYS A 25 15.59 -4.86 0.60
CA CYS A 25 14.25 -5.08 1.16
C CYS A 25 13.53 -3.73 1.27
N ALA A 26 12.48 -3.53 0.46
CA ALA A 26 11.73 -2.28 0.41
C ALA A 26 10.29 -2.47 0.94
N ASP A 27 9.86 -1.60 1.86
CA ASP A 27 8.44 -1.42 2.18
C ASP A 27 7.86 -0.39 1.20
N ARG A 28 7.04 -0.86 0.27
CA ARG A 28 6.37 -0.05 -0.76
C ARG A 28 4.95 0.34 -0.36
N SER A 29 4.53 -0.05 0.85
CA SER A 29 3.19 0.18 1.37
C SER A 29 2.13 -0.19 0.31
N ALA A 30 1.06 0.58 0.18
CA ALA A 30 0.01 0.33 -0.80
C ALA A 30 0.26 1.00 -2.17
N TYR A 31 1.46 1.54 -2.45
CA TYR A 31 1.71 2.39 -3.62
C TYR A 31 1.39 1.68 -4.94
N ASP A 32 1.94 0.48 -5.14
CA ASP A 32 1.82 -0.27 -6.39
C ASP A 32 0.37 -0.59 -6.73
N LEU A 33 -0.35 -1.16 -5.76
CA LEU A 33 -1.74 -1.55 -5.93
C LEU A 33 -2.65 -0.33 -6.11
N THR A 34 -2.35 0.78 -5.45
CA THR A 34 -3.13 2.02 -5.60
C THR A 34 -2.98 2.61 -7.00
N VAL A 35 -1.74 2.67 -7.51
CA VAL A 35 -1.48 3.21 -8.85
C VAL A 35 -2.07 2.29 -9.91
N GLN A 36 -1.90 0.97 -9.78
CA GLN A 36 -2.42 0.00 -10.74
C GLN A 36 -3.95 -0.05 -10.73
N SER A 37 -4.59 0.05 -9.56
CA SER A 37 -6.05 0.12 -9.46
C SER A 37 -6.61 1.38 -10.13
N LYS A 38 -5.96 2.54 -9.94
CA LYS A 38 -6.35 3.79 -10.62
C LYS A 38 -6.21 3.71 -12.13
N TYR A 39 -5.16 3.06 -12.63
CA TYR A 39 -4.90 2.94 -14.06
C TYR A 39 -5.83 1.94 -14.75
N THR A 40 -6.03 0.77 -14.14
CA THR A 40 -6.84 -0.32 -14.73
C THR A 40 -8.33 -0.20 -14.44
N GLY A 41 -8.71 0.56 -13.42
CA GLY A 41 -10.09 0.60 -12.90
C GLY A 41 -10.50 -0.68 -12.15
N ALA A 42 -9.63 -1.68 -12.06
CA ALA A 42 -9.89 -2.91 -11.34
C ALA A 42 -9.71 -2.71 -9.84
N PRO A 43 -10.62 -3.23 -8.99
CA PRO A 43 -10.48 -3.11 -7.54
C PRO A 43 -9.41 -4.07 -7.00
N LEU A 44 -8.24 -3.53 -6.62
CA LEU A 44 -7.15 -4.28 -5.97
C LEU A 44 -7.22 -4.11 -4.45
N ILE A 45 -8.29 -4.62 -3.85
CA ILE A 45 -8.59 -4.49 -2.41
C ILE A 45 -8.85 -5.85 -1.77
N VAL A 46 -8.51 -5.96 -0.48
CA VAL A 46 -8.81 -7.13 0.36
C VAL A 46 -10.00 -6.81 1.24
N LYS A 47 -10.91 -7.79 1.41
CA LYS A 47 -12.04 -7.72 2.32
C LYS A 47 -11.80 -8.64 3.51
N GLU A 48 -11.81 -8.10 4.71
CA GLU A 48 -11.58 -8.84 5.95
C GLU A 48 -12.76 -8.69 6.91
N THR A 49 -13.23 -9.81 7.45
CA THR A 49 -14.32 -9.81 8.44
C THR A 49 -13.81 -9.30 9.78
N LEU A 50 -14.52 -8.34 10.34
CA LEU A 50 -14.22 -7.77 11.65
C LEU A 50 -14.71 -8.70 12.75
N LEU A 51 -13.89 -8.88 13.79
CA LEU A 51 -14.25 -9.67 14.98
C LEU A 51 -15.46 -9.11 15.73
N LYS A 52 -15.65 -7.79 15.67
CA LYS A 52 -16.80 -7.10 16.26
C LYS A 52 -17.38 -6.13 15.22
N PRO A 53 -18.71 -6.15 15.00
CA PRO A 53 -19.32 -5.26 14.03
C PRO A 53 -19.23 -3.80 14.50
N ILE A 54 -18.74 -2.93 13.63
CA ILE A 54 -18.65 -1.49 13.89
C ILE A 54 -19.96 -0.84 13.45
N LYS A 55 -20.58 -0.03 14.32
CA LYS A 55 -21.77 0.75 13.95
C LYS A 55 -21.34 2.02 13.23
N VAL A 56 -21.54 2.09 11.93
CA VAL A 56 -21.28 3.33 11.16
C VAL A 56 -22.57 4.13 11.08
N VAL A 57 -22.48 5.38 11.54
CA VAL A 57 -23.59 6.35 11.50
C VAL A 57 -23.49 7.11 10.19
N GLU A 58 -24.40 6.84 9.28
CA GLU A 58 -24.52 7.60 8.05
C GLU A 58 -25.69 8.58 8.14
N ARG A 59 -25.51 9.77 7.56
CA ARG A 59 -26.61 10.71 7.39
C ARG A 59 -27.16 10.53 5.99
N ARG A 60 -28.39 10.02 5.88
CA ARG A 60 -29.09 9.88 4.60
C ARG A 60 -30.10 11.00 4.49
N ALA A 61 -29.91 11.84 3.47
CA ALA A 61 -30.88 12.85 3.08
C ALA A 61 -31.93 12.19 2.19
N THR A 62 -33.19 12.20 2.61
CA THR A 62 -34.33 11.76 1.79
C THR A 62 -35.16 12.98 1.40
N LEU A 63 -35.56 13.04 0.13
CA LEU A 63 -36.49 14.03 -0.39
C LEU A 63 -37.91 13.46 -0.21
N ASP A 64 -38.69 14.07 0.69
CA ASP A 64 -40.11 13.74 0.84
C ASP A 64 -40.92 14.54 -0.19
N GLU A 65 -41.39 13.87 -1.25
CA GLU A 65 -42.23 14.48 -2.30
C GLU A 65 -43.62 14.93 -1.79
N LYS A 66 -44.01 14.55 -0.56
CA LYS A 66 -45.32 14.85 0.02
C LYS A 66 -45.43 16.20 0.72
N LEU A 67 -44.33 16.90 0.99
CA LEU A 67 -44.37 18.28 1.47
C LEU A 67 -44.09 19.22 0.30
N SER A 68 -45.07 20.05 -0.05
CA SER A 68 -45.01 21.08 -1.09
C SER A 68 -43.95 22.18 -0.86
N ASN A 69 -43.12 22.05 0.17
CA ASN A 69 -41.93 22.86 0.41
C ASN A 69 -40.73 21.93 0.51
N LYS A 70 -39.70 22.16 -0.33
CA LYS A 70 -38.44 21.42 -0.46
C LYS A 70 -37.66 21.30 0.86
N LEU A 71 -38.16 20.54 1.81
CA LEU A 71 -37.51 20.24 3.08
C LEU A 71 -36.75 18.93 2.91
N ILE A 72 -35.42 19.00 3.03
CA ILE A 72 -34.56 17.83 3.04
C ILE A 72 -34.61 17.22 4.43
N ALA A 73 -35.18 16.03 4.58
CA ALA A 73 -35.15 15.29 5.83
C ALA A 73 -33.80 14.56 5.94
N ILE A 74 -32.96 14.94 6.92
CA ILE A 74 -31.69 14.27 7.19
C ILE A 74 -31.92 13.25 8.31
N SER A 75 -31.97 11.97 7.97
CA SER A 75 -32.07 10.87 8.93
C SER A 75 -30.68 10.31 9.26
N LYS A 76 -30.44 9.96 10.53
CA LYS A 76 -29.24 9.20 10.95
C LYS A 76 -29.57 7.71 10.84
N VAL A 77 -28.90 7.00 9.95
CA VAL A 77 -29.05 5.54 9.78
C VAL A 77 -27.80 4.86 10.32
N SER A 78 -27.94 3.99 11.32
CA SER A 78 -26.84 3.17 11.83
C SER A 78 -26.87 1.80 11.16
N ARG A 79 -25.82 1.45 10.41
CA ARG A 79 -25.66 0.10 9.84
C ARG A 79 -24.46 -0.61 10.47
N PRO A 80 -24.60 -1.91 10.84
CA PRO A 80 -23.47 -2.69 11.29
C PRO A 80 -22.57 -3.02 10.09
N LEU A 81 -21.31 -2.61 10.14
CA LEU A 81 -20.28 -3.02 9.20
C LEU A 81 -19.56 -4.25 9.77
N THR A 82 -19.73 -5.38 9.09
CA THR A 82 -19.14 -6.67 9.44
C THR A 82 -17.79 -6.90 8.77
N THR A 83 -17.47 -6.15 7.72
CA THR A 83 -16.29 -6.37 6.88
C THR A 83 -15.59 -5.04 6.62
N ARG A 84 -14.26 -5.01 6.73
CA ARG A 84 -13.42 -3.87 6.33
C ARG A 84 -12.77 -4.15 4.97
N GLU A 85 -12.61 -3.10 4.18
CA GLU A 85 -11.90 -3.15 2.89
C GLU A 85 -10.66 -2.28 2.98
N TYR A 86 -9.51 -2.79 2.54
CA TYR A 86 -8.26 -2.02 2.49
C TYR A 86 -7.33 -2.51 1.37
N THR A 87 -6.43 -1.63 0.93
CA THR A 87 -5.35 -2.00 0.01
C THR A 87 -4.17 -2.50 0.84
N PRO A 88 -3.68 -3.73 0.62
CA PRO A 88 -2.62 -4.29 1.44
C PRO A 88 -1.28 -3.59 1.18
N ASN A 89 -0.44 -3.56 2.21
CA ASN A 89 0.95 -3.11 2.08
C ASN A 89 1.80 -4.20 1.42
N VAL A 90 2.79 -3.77 0.65
CA VAL A 90 3.71 -4.63 -0.10
C VAL A 90 5.12 -4.45 0.46
N ILE A 91 5.72 -5.56 0.89
CA ILE A 91 7.15 -5.64 1.21
C ILE A 91 7.81 -6.42 0.09
N GLU A 92 8.81 -5.83 -0.54
CA GLU A 92 9.51 -6.38 -1.69
C GLU A 92 10.97 -6.67 -1.36
N PRO A 93 11.32 -7.95 -1.13
CA PRO A 93 12.71 -8.38 -1.14
C PRO A 93 13.17 -8.61 -2.59
N SER A 94 14.28 -7.98 -2.97
CA SER A 94 14.91 -8.11 -4.28
C SER A 94 16.29 -8.76 -4.13
N PHE A 95 16.56 -9.80 -4.92
CA PHE A 95 17.76 -10.64 -4.76
C PHE A 95 18.67 -10.55 -5.99
N SER A 96 19.88 -10.04 -5.77
CA SER A 96 20.93 -10.02 -6.79
C SER A 96 21.69 -11.34 -6.78
N ILE A 97 21.12 -12.39 -7.37
CA ILE A 97 21.68 -13.75 -7.32
C ILE A 97 23.12 -13.83 -7.84
N GLY A 98 23.49 -13.03 -8.85
CA GLY A 98 24.86 -12.97 -9.36
C GLY A 98 25.86 -12.40 -8.35
N CYS A 99 25.45 -11.41 -7.54
CA CYS A 99 26.24 -10.87 -6.44
C CYS A 99 26.34 -11.89 -5.30
N ILE A 100 25.21 -12.52 -4.94
CA ILE A 100 25.15 -13.54 -3.88
C ILE A 100 26.07 -14.73 -4.19
N LEU A 101 26.10 -15.17 -5.45
CA LEU A 101 26.96 -16.28 -5.89
C LEU A 101 28.41 -15.85 -6.18
N GLY A 102 28.74 -14.56 -6.10
CA GLY A 102 30.07 -14.05 -6.42
C GLY A 102 30.47 -14.17 -7.90
N ILE A 103 29.49 -14.37 -8.79
CA ILE A 103 29.72 -14.57 -10.23
C ILE A 103 29.74 -13.23 -10.98
N GLN A 104 29.10 -12.19 -10.43
CA GLN A 104 29.09 -10.86 -11.01
C GLN A 104 29.99 -9.90 -10.22
N PRO A 105 30.87 -9.13 -10.91
CA PRO A 105 31.54 -8.00 -10.27
C PRO A 105 30.49 -6.97 -9.84
N PRO A 106 30.79 -6.15 -8.81
CA PRO A 106 29.86 -5.10 -8.38
C PRO A 106 29.49 -4.23 -9.58
N ARG A 107 28.21 -4.19 -9.93
CA ARG A 107 27.72 -3.17 -10.87
C ARG A 107 27.97 -1.83 -10.21
N ALA A 108 28.56 -0.88 -10.94
CA ALA A 108 28.77 0.47 -10.47
C ALA A 108 27.43 1.01 -9.94
N SER A 109 27.32 1.05 -8.62
CA SER A 109 26.18 1.61 -7.93
C SER A 109 26.19 3.10 -8.26
N ILE A 110 25.13 3.59 -8.91
CA ILE A 110 24.73 4.99 -8.81
C ILE A 110 24.26 5.15 -7.36
N LEU A 111 25.24 5.20 -6.44
CA LEU A 111 25.04 5.50 -5.04
C LEU A 111 24.75 6.99 -4.97
N ALA A 112 23.47 7.35 -5.00
CA ALA A 112 23.00 8.54 -4.31
C ALA A 112 23.15 8.30 -2.81
N SER A 113 24.41 8.37 -2.34
CA SER A 113 24.75 8.35 -0.93
C SER A 113 24.32 9.69 -0.33
N ILE A 114 23.19 9.69 0.38
CA ILE A 114 22.81 10.80 1.27
C ILE A 114 23.36 10.43 2.65
N LYS A 115 24.40 11.15 3.07
CA LYS A 115 24.69 11.37 4.48
C LYS A 115 23.64 12.30 5.09
#